data_AF-A0A355YWU0-F1
#
_entry.id   AF-A0A355YWU0-F1
#
_cell.length_a   1.000
_cell.length_b   1.000
_cell.length_c   1.000
_cell.angle_alpha   90.00
_cell.angle_beta   90.00
_cell.angle_gamma   90.00
#
_symmetry.space_group_name_H-M   'P 1'
#
loop_
_entity.id
_entity.type
_entity.pdbx_description
1 polymer ?
#
loop_
_entity_poly.entity_id
_entity_poly.type
_entity_poly.pdbx_seq_one_letter_code
_entity_poly.pdbx_strand_id
1 'polypeptide(L)' 'MIRDPELLNQLVDTIARFVRERLIPNEARLAEEDAVPAEILAEMKEMGLFGLSIPEEYGG' A
#
# COMPACT_ATOMS: atom_id res chain seq x y z
N MET A 1 6.80 15.24 -6.45
CA MET A 1 7.88 14.87 -5.51
C MET A 1 7.49 15.42 -4.16
N ILE A 2 7.18 14.57 -3.18
CA ILE A 2 6.79 14.99 -1.82
C ILE A 2 7.94 15.82 -1.26
N ARG A 3 7.71 17.12 -1.02
CA ARG A 3 8.75 18.08 -0.61
C ARG A 3 8.89 18.20 0.90
N ASP A 4 8.10 17.43 1.65
CA ASP A 4 7.96 17.57 3.09
C ASP A 4 8.33 16.25 3.80
N PRO A 5 9.46 16.21 4.53
CA PRO A 5 9.98 14.97 5.13
C PRO A 5 9.11 14.47 6.29
N GLU A 6 8.39 15.35 6.98
CA GLU A 6 7.48 14.97 8.07
C GLU A 6 6.26 14.22 7.51
N LEU A 7 5.66 14.75 6.44
CA LEU A 7 4.55 14.10 5.74
C LEU A 7 4.95 12.73 5.16
N LEU A 8 6.16 12.64 4.60
CA LEU A 8 6.68 11.36 4.09
C LEU A 8 6.83 10.33 5.21
N ASN A 9 7.35 10.73 6.38
CA ASN A 9 7.50 9.82 7.52
C ASN A 9 6.14 9.33 8.04
N GLN A 10 5.12 10.20 8.08
CA GLN A 10 3.77 9.79 8.45
C GLN A 10 3.16 8.79 7.46
N LEU A 11 3.37 9.02 6.15
CA LEU A 11 2.94 8.08 5.11
C LEU A 11 3.65 6.73 5.28
N VAL A 12 4.96 6.74 5.50
CA VAL A 12 5.76 5.52 5.71
C VAL A 12 5.30 4.77 6.97
N ASP A 13 5.03 5.45 8.08
CA ASP A 13 4.52 4.80 9.30
C ASP A 13 3.16 4.14 9.06
N THR A 14 2.27 4.85 8.35
CA THR A 14 0.94 4.34 7.99
C THR A 14 1.03 3.08 7.13
N ILE A 15 1.89 3.08 6.12
CA ILE A 15 2.14 1.92 5.26
C ILE A 15 2.78 0.78 6.06
N ALA A 16 3.77 1.08 6.90
CA ALA A 16 4.46 0.07 7.70
C ALA A 16 3.50 -0.64 8.67
N ARG A 17 2.53 0.09 9.23
CA ARG A 17 1.46 -0.49 10.06
C ARG A 17 0.55 -1.38 9.24
N PHE A 18 0.09 -0.91 8.08
CA PHE A 18 -0.74 -1.70 7.18
C PHE A 18 -0.06 -3.02 6.77
N VAL A 19 1.24 -2.98 6.45
CA VAL A 19 2.02 -4.19 6.15
C VAL A 19 2.00 -5.16 7.34
N ARG A 20 2.26 -4.69 8.55
CA ARG A 20 2.33 -5.53 9.74
C ARG A 20 0.98 -6.15 10.12
N GLU A 21 -0.10 -5.39 9.98
CA GLU A 21 -1.43 -5.82 10.43
C GLU A 21 -2.23 -6.57 9.35
N ARG A 22 -2.00 -6.29 8.06
CA ARG A 22 -2.77 -6.88 6.96
C ARG A 22 -1.93 -7.84 6.11
N LEU A 23 -0.71 -7.47 5.72
CA LEU A 23 0.08 -8.27 4.77
C LEU A 23 0.77 -9.46 5.46
N ILE A 24 1.44 -9.24 6.60
CA ILE A 24 2.15 -10.31 7.32
C ILE A 24 1.20 -11.47 7.71
N PRO A 25 0.02 -11.22 8.30
CA PRO A 25 -0.89 -12.31 8.67
C PRO A 25 -1.48 -13.06 7.48
N ASN A 26 -1.56 -12.42 6.31
CA ASN A 26 -2.08 -13.01 5.09
C ASN A 26 -0.98 -13.60 4.19
N GLU A 27 0.28 -13.61 4.62
CA GLU A 27 1.41 -14.14 3.84
C GLU A 27 1.21 -15.63 3.50
N ALA A 28 0.78 -16.43 4.48
CA ALA A 28 0.49 -17.85 4.25
C ALA A 28 -0.59 -18.05 3.18
N ARG A 29 -1.67 -17.27 3.26
CA ARG A 29 -2.77 -17.30 2.30
C ARG A 29 -2.32 -16.87 0.90
N LEU A 30 -1.47 -15.85 0.80
CA LEU A 30 -0.89 -15.42 -0.48
C LEU A 30 -0.02 -16.52 -1.10
N ALA A 31 0.77 -17.22 -0.28
CA ALA A 31 1.59 -18.34 -0.74
C ALA A 31 0.74 -19.54 -1.20
N GLU A 32 -0.42 -19.77 -0.57
CA GLU A 32 -1.36 -20.82 -0.97
C GLU A 32 -2.15 -20.46 -2.23
N GLU A 33 -2.60 -19.21 -2.35
CA GLU A 33 -3.44 -18.75 -3.48
C GLU A 33 -2.62 -18.26 -4.69
N ASP A 34 -1.29 -18.16 -4.56
CA ASP A 34 -0.36 -17.58 -5.55
C ASP A 34 -0.79 -16.17 -6.02
N ALA A 35 -1.52 -15.45 -5.16
CA ALA A 35 -2.16 -14.19 -5.50
C ALA A 35 -2.35 -13.33 -4.25
N VAL A 36 -2.32 -12.00 -4.45
CA VAL A 36 -2.69 -11.06 -3.38
C VAL A 36 -4.20 -11.15 -3.17
N PRO A 37 -4.69 -11.38 -1.93
CA PRO A 37 -6.11 -11.38 -1.63
C PRO A 37 -6.79 -10.09 -2.10
N ALA A 38 -7.93 -10.23 -2.78
CA ALA A 38 -8.63 -9.10 -3.41
C ALA A 38 -9.02 -7.98 -2.43
N GLU A 39 -9.29 -8.34 -1.17
CA GLU A 39 -9.58 -7.39 -0.09
C GLU A 39 -8.39 -6.47 0.23
N ILE A 40 -7.18 -7.03 0.29
CA ILE A 40 -5.94 -6.29 0.53
C ILE A 40 -5.64 -5.38 -0.66
N LEU A 41 -5.84 -5.90 -1.88
CA LEU A 41 -5.65 -5.12 -3.11
C LEU A 41 -6.61 -3.93 -3.17
N ALA A 42 -7.86 -4.10 -2.75
CA ALA A 42 -8.85 -3.01 -2.68
C ALA A 42 -8.43 -1.95 -1.66
N GLU A 43 -8.04 -2.34 -0.44
CA GLU A 43 -7.54 -1.41 0.58
C GLU A 43 -6.32 -0.62 0.09
N MET A 44 -5.34 -1.28 -0.54
CA MET A 44 -4.16 -0.61 -1.09
C MET A 44 -4.54 0.44 -2.15
N LYS A 45 -5.62 0.20 -2.90
CA LYS A 45 -6.14 1.13 -3.90
C LYS A 45 -6.86 2.31 -3.27
N GLU A 46 -7.68 2.07 -2.24
CA GLU A 46 -8.33 3.13 -1.48
C GLU A 46 -7.33 4.03 -0.74
N MET A 47 -6.21 3.46 -0.29
CA MET A 47 -5.10 4.21 0.32
C MET A 47 -4.27 5.00 -0.69
N GLY A 48 -4.53 4.88 -2.00
CA GLY A 48 -3.76 5.58 -3.05
C GLY A 48 -2.31 5.10 -3.16
N LEU A 49 -2.02 3.86 -2.76
CA LEU A 49 -0.64 3.33 -2.75
C LEU A 49 -0.18 2.85 -4.14
N PHE A 50 -1.08 2.83 -5.12
CA PHE A 50 -0.75 2.54 -6.50
C PHE A 50 -0.41 3.84 -7.22
N GLY A 51 0.63 3.82 -8.06
CA GLY A 51 0.94 4.96 -8.90
C GLY A 51 1.46 6.19 -8.13
N LEU A 52 2.01 6.04 -6.91
CA LEU A 52 2.59 7.15 -6.13
C LEU A 52 3.70 7.92 -6.87
N SER A 53 4.30 7.32 -7.90
CA SER A 53 5.30 7.93 -8.79
C SER A 53 4.73 8.35 -10.15
N ILE A 54 3.46 8.04 -10.42
CA ILE A 54 2.75 8.38 -11.65
C ILE A 54 2.08 9.74 -11.45
N PRO A 55 2.30 10.71 -12.37
CA PRO A 55 1.60 11.99 -12.32
C PRO A 55 0.07 11.82 -12.33
N GLU A 56 -0.66 12.65 -11.58
CA GLU A 56 -2.14 12.64 -11.50
C GLU A 56 -2.80 12.71 -12.90
N GLU A 57 -2.15 13.34 -13.88
CA GLU A 57 -2.58 13.41 -15.29
C GLU A 57 -2.72 12.03 -15.98
N TYR A 58 -2.10 10.97 -15.43
CA TYR A 58 -2.23 9.59 -15.93
C TYR A 58 -3.04 8.68 -14.99
N GLY A 59 -3.77 9.25 -14.02
CA GLY A 59 -4.66 8.51 -13.12
C GLY A 59 -3.97 7.96 -11.87
N GLY A 60 -2.95 8.67 -11.37
CA GLY A 60 -2.47 8.54 -9.99
C GLY A 60 -3.46 9.15 -9.02
#